data_AF-A0ABD3YF40-F1
#
_entry.id   AF-A0ABD3YF40-F1
#
_cell.length_a   1.000
_cell.length_b   1.000
_cell.length_c   1.000
_cell.angle_alpha   90.00
_cell.angle_beta   90.00
_cell.angle_gamma   90.00
#
_symmetry.space_group_name_H-M   'P 1'
#
loop_
_entity.id
_entity.type
_entity.pdbx_description
1 polymer ?
#
loop_
_entity_poly.entity_id
_entity_poly.type
_entity_poly.pdbx_seq_one_letter_code
_entity_poly.pdbx_strand_id
1 'polypeptide(L)'
;MIITERKPVSVGEVLSSEFLDPLGLTQGRLAEAMGVQRKLVNELCNDRRAVTADTALMLARVFGNSAEFWLNLQRRNDLWAALNSPERRARIERARPLNRAA
;
A
#
# COMPACT_ATOMS: atom_id res chain seq x y z
N MET A 1 -16.44 -1.05 -2.14
CA MET A 1 -15.09 -0.64 -2.57
C MET A 1 -15.15 -0.44 -4.08
N ILE A 2 -14.77 0.74 -4.58
CA ILE A 2 -14.85 1.04 -6.01
C ILE A 2 -13.51 0.63 -6.62
N ILE A 3 -13.53 -0.33 -7.53
CA ILE A 3 -12.36 -0.70 -8.33
C ILE A 3 -12.39 0.19 -9.57
N THR A 4 -11.36 1.02 -9.71
CA THR A 4 -11.26 1.99 -10.80
C THR A 4 -10.64 1.35 -12.04
N GLU A 5 -10.99 1.87 -13.22
CA GLU A 5 -10.35 1.47 -14.49
C GLU A 5 -8.86 1.83 -14.48
N ARG A 6 -8.53 3.05 -14.03
CA ARG A 6 -7.15 3.53 -13.89
C ARG A 6 -6.47 2.94 -12.66
N LYS A 7 -5.15 2.73 -12.75
CA LYS A 7 -4.30 2.29 -11.63
C LYS A 7 -4.45 3.29 -10.45
N PRO A 8 -4.78 2.82 -9.23
CA PRO A 8 -4.81 3.67 -8.06
C PRO A 8 -3.43 4.24 -7.75
N VAL A 9 -3.40 5.40 -7.09
CA VAL A 9 -2.15 5.98 -6.56
C VAL A 9 -1.53 4.99 -5.56
N SER A 10 -0.23 4.76 -5.67
CA SER A 10 0.48 3.80 -4.83
C SER A 10 0.80 4.35 -3.43
N VAL A 11 1.23 3.47 -2.52
CA VAL A 11 1.74 3.95 -1.23
C VAL A 11 3.02 4.75 -1.44
N GLY A 12 3.93 4.27 -2.29
CA GLY A 12 5.22 4.95 -2.51
C GLY A 12 5.04 6.35 -3.10
N GLU A 13 4.10 6.51 -4.03
CA GLU A 13 3.69 7.80 -4.58
C GLU A 13 3.15 8.72 -3.49
N VAL A 14 2.13 8.30 -2.73
CA VAL A 14 1.56 9.12 -1.64
C VAL A 14 2.61 9.47 -0.60
N LEU A 15 3.42 8.51 -0.16
CA LEU A 15 4.46 8.74 0.85
C LEU A 15 5.47 9.78 0.38
N SER A 16 5.83 9.77 -0.91
CA SER A 16 6.81 10.71 -1.45
C SER A 16 6.17 12.08 -1.69
N SER A 17 5.09 12.16 -2.47
CA SER A 17 4.50 13.43 -2.94
C SER A 17 3.70 14.17 -1.87
N GLU A 18 3.04 13.46 -0.95
CA GLU A 18 2.14 14.07 0.03
C GLU A 18 2.77 14.23 1.42
N PHE A 19 3.89 13.54 1.69
CA PHE A 19 4.53 13.56 3.00
C PHE A 19 6.01 13.94 2.94
N LEU A 20 6.86 13.20 2.22
CA LEU A 20 8.30 13.47 2.25
C LEU A 20 8.65 14.81 1.58
N ASP A 21 8.17 15.05 0.36
CA ASP A 21 8.50 16.25 -0.38
C ASP A 21 7.93 17.52 0.27
N PRO A 22 6.65 17.58 0.69
CA PRO A 22 6.09 18.78 1.31
C PRO A 22 6.70 19.10 2.68
N LEU A 23 7.16 18.07 3.41
CA LEU A 23 7.81 18.23 4.72
C LEU A 23 9.33 18.42 4.63
N GLY A 24 9.92 18.36 3.42
CA GLY A 24 11.37 18.41 3.23
C GLY A 24 12.12 17.27 3.94
N LEU A 25 11.49 16.10 4.10
CA LEU A 25 12.04 14.96 4.81
C LEU A 25 12.80 14.03 3.86
N THR A 26 14.00 13.63 4.27
CA THR A 26 14.72 12.56 3.56
C THR A 26 14.19 11.19 3.98
N GLN A 27 14.34 10.18 3.11
CA GLN A 27 14.04 8.78 3.46
C GLN A 27 14.84 8.30 4.69
N GLY A 28 16.05 8.84 4.90
CA GLY A 28 16.85 8.53 6.09
C GLY A 28 16.20 9.05 7.38
N ARG A 29 15.74 10.31 7.35
CA ARG A 29 15.07 10.92 8.51
C ARG A 29 13.75 10.22 8.85
N LEU A 30 12.99 9.80 7.83
CA LEU A 30 11.80 8.97 8.07
C LEU A 30 12.18 7.61 8.67
N ALA A 31 13.23 6.96 8.18
CA ALA A 31 13.68 5.67 8.71
C ALA A 31 14.10 5.76 10.18
N GLU A 32 14.83 6.82 10.55
CA GLU A 32 15.17 7.12 11.95
C GLU A 32 13.92 7.31 12.81
N ALA A 33 12.95 8.11 12.35
CA ALA A 33 11.70 8.35 13.07
C ALA A 33 10.83 7.08 13.24
N MET A 34 10.87 6.19 12.24
CA MET A 34 10.18 4.90 12.29
C MET A 34 10.96 3.84 13.10
N GLY A 35 12.25 4.07 13.42
CA GLY A 35 13.10 3.06 14.06
C GLY A 35 13.43 1.87 13.16
N VAL A 36 13.53 2.09 11.84
CA VAL A 36 13.78 1.03 10.84
C VAL A 36 14.99 1.34 9.96
N GLN A 37 15.45 0.36 9.18
CA GLN A 37 16.52 0.59 8.21
C GLN A 37 16.04 1.48 7.05
N ARG A 38 16.92 2.39 6.58
CA ARG A 38 16.66 3.24 5.39
C ARG A 38 16.25 2.43 4.16
N LYS A 39 16.77 1.21 4.00
CA LYS A 39 16.39 0.29 2.91
C LYS A 39 14.89 -0.01 2.91
N LEU A 40 14.27 -0.19 4.08
CA LEU A 40 12.83 -0.43 4.19
C LEU A 40 12.04 0.75 3.64
N VAL A 41 12.35 1.97 4.07
CA VAL A 41 11.70 3.19 3.58
C VAL A 41 11.92 3.35 2.08
N ASN A 42 13.13 3.09 1.58
CA ASN A 42 13.40 3.13 0.15
C ASN A 42 12.54 2.12 -0.63
N GLU A 43 12.39 0.89 -0.14
CA GLU A 43 11.54 -0.11 -0.77
C GLU A 43 10.06 0.30 -0.75
N LEU A 44 9.58 0.96 0.32
CA LEU A 44 8.23 1.52 0.37
C LEU A 44 8.03 2.66 -0.64
N CYS A 45 8.93 3.65 -0.70
CA CYS A 45 8.84 4.76 -1.65
C CYS A 45 8.88 4.31 -3.12
N ASN A 46 9.48 3.16 -3.42
CA ASN A 46 9.59 2.61 -4.77
C ASN A 46 8.62 1.46 -5.05
N ASP A 47 7.61 1.24 -4.20
CA ASP A 47 6.63 0.15 -4.31
C ASP A 47 7.26 -1.25 -4.46
N ARG A 48 8.49 -1.44 -3.95
CA ARG A 48 9.20 -2.73 -3.94
C ARG A 48 8.87 -3.57 -2.71
N ARG A 49 8.18 -2.98 -1.73
CA ARG A 49 7.70 -3.65 -0.53
C ARG A 49 6.27 -3.21 -0.24
N ALA A 50 5.42 -4.17 0.09
CA ALA A 50 4.06 -3.88 0.54
C ALA A 50 4.05 -3.34 1.98
N VAL A 51 3.08 -2.47 2.27
CA VAL A 51 2.79 -2.02 3.63
C VAL A 51 2.15 -3.15 4.43
N THR A 52 2.81 -3.57 5.50
CA THR A 52 2.26 -4.45 6.54
C THR A 52 1.54 -3.64 7.62
N ALA A 53 0.78 -4.31 8.50
CA ALA A 53 0.14 -3.68 9.65
C ALA A 53 1.15 -2.91 10.53
N ASP A 54 2.30 -3.52 10.83
CA ASP A 54 3.35 -2.89 11.64
C ASP A 54 3.89 -1.62 10.96
N THR A 55 4.19 -1.68 9.65
CA THR A 55 4.65 -0.49 8.92
C THR A 55 3.59 0.61 8.85
N ALA A 56 2.31 0.24 8.74
CA ALA A 56 1.22 1.20 8.73
C ALA A 56 1.07 1.89 10.10
N LEU A 57 1.19 1.14 11.21
CA LEU A 57 1.18 1.69 12.57
C LEU A 57 2.38 2.62 12.80
N MET A 58 3.56 2.26 12.31
CA MET A 58 4.74 3.14 12.38
C MET A 58 4.55 4.44 11.60
N LEU A 59 4.07 4.36 10.36
CA LEU A 59 3.78 5.54 9.54
C LEU A 59 2.68 6.41 10.17
N ALA A 60 1.62 5.80 10.69
CA ALA A 60 0.56 6.47 11.43
C ALA A 60 1.10 7.23 12.65
N ARG A 61 2.00 6.60 13.41
CA ARG A 61 2.64 7.22 14.58
C ARG A 61 3.52 8.40 14.21
N VAL A 62 4.24 8.33 13.08
CA VAL A 62 5.14 9.39 12.59
C VAL A 62 4.35 10.57 12.02
N PHE A 63 3.33 10.31 11.21
CA PHE A 63 2.61 11.34 10.46
C PHE A 63 1.29 11.79 11.08
N GLY A 64 0.85 11.16 12.18
CA GLY A 64 -0.35 11.56 12.90
C GLY A 64 -1.67 11.23 12.19
N ASN A 65 -1.65 10.31 11.23
CA ASN A 65 -2.86 9.78 10.58
C ASN A 65 -3.15 8.34 11.05
N SER A 66 -4.09 7.64 10.41
CA SER A 66 -4.48 6.28 10.81
C SER A 66 -3.69 5.19 10.06
N ALA A 67 -3.53 4.01 10.67
CA ALA A 67 -2.92 2.87 9.98
C ALA A 67 -3.78 2.40 8.81
N GLU A 68 -5.11 2.52 8.92
CA GLU A 68 -6.08 2.21 7.86
C GLU A 68 -5.85 3.07 6.62
N PHE A 69 -5.41 4.32 6.76
CA PHE A 69 -5.08 5.17 5.62
C PHE A 69 -4.05 4.48 4.71
N TRP A 70 -2.93 4.03 5.29
CA TRP A 70 -1.85 3.36 4.57
C TRP A 70 -2.27 1.99 4.03
N LEU A 71 -2.96 1.18 4.84
CA LEU A 71 -3.42 -0.15 4.44
C LEU A 71 -4.46 -0.09 3.32
N ASN A 72 -5.28 0.97 3.27
CA ASN A 72 -6.27 1.14 2.21
C ASN A 72 -5.63 1.49 0.86
N LEU A 73 -4.54 2.25 0.85
CA LEU A 73 -3.76 2.52 -0.38
C LEU A 73 -3.16 1.21 -0.94
N GLN A 74 -2.53 0.41 -0.06
CA GLN A 74 -1.99 -0.90 -0.41
C GLN A 74 -3.08 -1.81 -0.98
N ARG A 75 -4.20 -1.95 -0.26
CA ARG A 75 -5.31 -2.84 -0.65
C ARG A 75 -5.92 -2.48 -2.00
N ARG A 76 -6.10 -1.18 -2.28
CA ARG A 76 -6.62 -0.72 -3.57
C ARG A 76 -5.68 -1.12 -4.72
N ASN A 77 -4.38 -0.93 -4.54
CA ASN A 77 -3.37 -1.34 -5.52
C ASN A 77 -3.34 -2.85 -5.70
N ASP A 78 -3.35 -3.63 -4.62
CA ASP A 78 -3.30 -5.09 -4.68
C ASP A 78 -4.49 -5.68 -5.44
N LEU A 79 -5.69 -5.16 -5.17
CA LEU A 79 -6.92 -5.58 -5.85
C LEU A 79 -6.90 -5.17 -7.33
N TRP A 80 -6.50 -3.93 -7.63
CA TRP A 80 -6.39 -3.48 -9.01
C TRP A 80 -5.36 -4.32 -9.79
N ALA A 81 -4.17 -4.56 -9.23
CA ALA A 81 -3.13 -5.38 -9.84
C ALA A 81 -3.59 -6.84 -10.04
N ALA A 82 -4.38 -7.38 -9.11
CA ALA A 82 -4.96 -8.72 -9.26
C ALA A 82 -5.91 -8.84 -10.45
N LEU A 83 -6.74 -7.82 -10.66
CA LEU A 83 -7.72 -7.79 -11.76
C LEU A 83 -7.11 -7.42 -13.10
N ASN A 84 -5.95 -6.75 -13.10
CA ASN A 84 -5.25 -6.34 -14.32
C ASN A 84 -4.10 -7.28 -14.73
N SER A 85 -3.86 -8.36 -13.97
CA SER A 85 -3.00 -9.48 -14.42
C SER A 85 -3.88 -10.53 -15.12
N PRO A 86 -3.64 -10.85 -16.40
CA PRO A 86 -4.41 -11.86 -17.13
C PRO A 86 -4.46 -13.22 -16.41
N GLU A 87 -3.33 -13.66 -15.87
CA GLU A 87 -3.20 -14.95 -15.21
C GLU A 87 -4.00 -15.00 -13.90
N ARG A 88 -3.89 -13.94 -13.08
CA ARG A 88 -4.62 -13.83 -11.81
C ARG A 88 -6.12 -13.66 -12.07
N ARG A 89 -6.49 -12.83 -13.05
CA ARG A 89 -7.88 -12.61 -13.44
C ARG A 89 -8.55 -13.89 -13.90
N ALA A 90 -7.92 -14.65 -14.81
CA ALA A 90 -8.45 -15.92 -15.27
C ALA A 90 -8.63 -16.92 -14.11
N ARG A 91 -7.74 -16.91 -13.11
CA ARG A 91 -7.90 -17.72 -11.90
C ARG A 91 -9.09 -17.27 -11.05
N ILE A 92 -9.27 -15.96 -10.87
CA ILE A 92 -10.39 -15.38 -10.10
C ILE A 92 -11.73 -15.71 -10.76
N GLU A 93 -11.83 -15.60 -12.08
CA GLU A 93 -13.06 -15.87 -12.85
C GLU A 93 -13.48 -17.35 -12.83
N ARG A 94 -12.56 -18.28 -12.51
CA ARG A 94 -12.89 -19.70 -12.30
C ARG A 94 -13.55 -19.98 -10.95
N ALA A 95 -13.41 -19.08 -9.97
CA ALA A 95 -14.03 -19.25 -8.66
C ALA A 95 -15.55 -19.19 -8.79
N ARG A 96 -16.26 -20.04 -8.04
CA ARG A 96 -17.73 -20.12 -8.06
C ARG A 96 -18.28 -19.88 -6.66
N PRO A 97 -19.43 -19.20 -6.52
CA PRO A 97 -20.07 -19.02 -5.23
C PRO A 97 -20.47 -20.39 -4.66
N LEU A 98 -20.24 -20.57 -3.36
CA LEU A 98 -20.74 -21.73 -2.66
C LEU A 98 -22.22 -21.49 -2.36
N ASN A 99 -23.08 -22.41 -2.81
CA ASN A 99 -24.45 -22.47 -2.33
C ASN A 99 -24.43 -22.97 -0.89
N ARG A 100 -25.24 -22.36 0.00
CA ARG A 100 -25.39 -22.89 1.37
C ARG A 100 -25.84 -24.35 1.28
N ALA A 101 -25.17 -25.22 2.03
CA ALA A 101 -25.70 -26.55 2.28
C ALA A 101 -27.06 -26.39 3.00
N ALA A 102 -28.08 -27.07 2.48
CA ALA A 102 -29.43 -27.08 3.04
C ALA A 102 -29.45 -27.68 4.44
#